data_AF-F5Z4L5-F1
#
_entry.id   AF-F5Z4L5-F1
#
_cell.length_a   1.000
_cell.length_b   1.000
_cell.length_c   1.000
_cell.angle_alpha   90.00
_cell.angle_beta   90.00
_cell.angle_gamma   90.00
#
_symmetry.space_group_name_H-M   'P 1'
#
loop_
_entity.id
_entity.type
_entity.pdbx_description
1 polymer ?
#
loop_
_entity_poly.entity_id
_entity_poly.type
_entity_poly.pdbx_seq_one_letter_code
_entity_poly.pdbx_strand_id
1 'polypeptide(L)'
;MKSIILPLALASSFLLTGCVVSVGGGSDSHYGTDVEDREYNNRKHISNLETGMSYESVLRKMGVADFNELYEKQDGTYRVLFYRTQRTMGDGITTKDECTPIVFKDSGLVGWGDSAYHLMN
;
A
#
# COMPACT_ATOMS: atom_id res chain seq x y z
N MET A 1 -9.10 12.07 -74.03
CA MET A 1 -7.61 12.06 -73.98
C MET A 1 -7.15 13.18 -73.07
N LYS A 2 -6.22 12.88 -72.15
CA LYS A 2 -5.37 13.79 -71.35
C LYS A 2 -6.01 14.59 -70.17
N SER A 3 -5.86 13.98 -68.98
CA SER A 3 -5.23 14.47 -67.74
C SER A 3 -5.32 15.95 -67.33
N ILE A 4 -5.67 16.24 -66.06
CA ILE A 4 -4.78 16.79 -65.00
C ILE A 4 -5.58 17.28 -63.74
N ILE A 5 -5.36 16.57 -62.62
CA ILE A 5 -5.02 17.01 -61.23
C ILE A 5 -5.95 17.97 -60.42
N LEU A 6 -6.49 17.42 -59.31
CA LEU A 6 -6.77 17.89 -57.91
C LEU A 6 -6.25 19.28 -57.42
N PRO A 7 -6.51 19.74 -56.16
CA PRO A 7 -7.62 19.59 -55.18
C PRO A 7 -7.92 20.90 -54.38
N LEU A 8 -8.90 20.95 -53.47
CA LEU A 8 -8.73 21.49 -52.09
C LEU A 8 -9.95 21.24 -51.20
N ALA A 9 -10.05 20.04 -50.62
CA ALA A 9 -10.82 19.84 -49.40
C ALA A 9 -9.98 20.41 -48.26
N LEU A 10 -10.40 21.55 -47.71
CA LEU A 10 -9.75 22.16 -46.56
C LEU A 10 -9.88 21.22 -45.35
N ALA A 11 -8.75 20.96 -44.74
CA ALA A 11 -8.51 19.94 -43.75
C ALA A 11 -9.34 20.15 -42.47
N SER A 12 -10.23 19.19 -42.20
CA SER A 12 -10.70 18.87 -40.86
C SER A 12 -10.05 17.56 -40.42
N SER A 13 -8.75 17.62 -40.12
CA SER A 13 -8.02 16.51 -39.50
C SER A 13 -7.50 17.00 -38.16
N PHE A 14 -8.35 16.84 -37.16
CA PHE A 14 -8.04 16.55 -35.77
C PHE A 14 -6.59 16.86 -35.32
N LEU A 15 -6.49 17.87 -34.46
CA LEU A 15 -5.48 18.00 -33.43
C LEU A 15 -5.54 16.77 -32.50
N LEU A 16 -5.07 15.62 -32.96
CA LEU A 16 -4.77 14.50 -32.09
C LEU A 16 -3.35 14.73 -31.57
N THR A 17 -3.25 15.54 -30.52
CA THR A 17 -2.10 15.47 -29.61
C THR A 17 -2.18 14.12 -28.90
N GLY A 18 -1.72 13.07 -29.58
CA GLY A 18 -1.57 11.76 -29.00
C GLY A 18 -0.45 11.83 -27.97
N CYS A 19 -0.80 11.93 -26.69
CA CYS A 19 0.11 11.49 -25.64
C CYS A 19 0.28 9.98 -25.82
N VAL A 20 1.37 9.57 -26.45
CA VAL A 20 1.80 8.18 -26.44
C VAL A 20 2.18 7.84 -25.00
N VAL A 21 1.29 7.15 -24.28
CA VAL A 21 1.69 6.44 -23.07
C VAL A 21 2.25 5.11 -23.54
N SER A 22 3.57 5.02 -23.54
CA SER A 22 4.26 3.74 -23.61
C SER A 22 3.97 2.98 -22.32
N VAL A 23 3.04 2.03 -22.37
CA VAL A 23 3.00 0.96 -21.38
C VAL A 23 3.94 -0.10 -21.89
N GLY A 24 5.18 -0.07 -21.40
CA GLY A 24 6.16 -1.11 -21.67
C GLY A 24 5.60 -2.43 -21.20
N GLY A 25 5.32 -3.32 -22.15
CA GLY A 25 5.09 -4.73 -21.89
C GLY A 25 6.42 -5.38 -21.56
N GLY A 26 6.66 -5.58 -20.27
CA GLY A 26 7.57 -6.59 -19.74
C GLY A 26 6.73 -7.54 -18.91
N SER A 27 6.38 -8.69 -19.48
CA SER A 27 5.79 -9.80 -18.76
C SER A 27 6.93 -10.59 -18.13
N ASP A 28 7.41 -10.11 -17.00
CA ASP A 28 8.34 -10.77 -16.12
C ASP A 28 7.74 -10.71 -14.72
N SER A 29 7.48 -11.89 -14.17
CA SER A 29 6.87 -12.11 -12.86
C SER A 29 7.76 -11.54 -11.76
N HIS A 30 7.62 -10.24 -11.50
CA HIS A 30 8.38 -9.44 -10.54
C HIS A 30 7.68 -9.34 -9.17
N TYR A 31 6.71 -10.21 -8.89
CA TYR A 31 5.95 -10.17 -7.64
C TYR A 31 6.79 -10.45 -6.39
N GLY A 32 7.91 -11.18 -6.52
CA GLY A 32 8.73 -11.59 -5.38
C GLY A 32 9.51 -10.43 -4.74
N THR A 33 10.19 -9.63 -5.56
CA THR A 33 11.04 -8.51 -5.08
C THR A 33 10.22 -7.42 -4.42
N ASP A 34 9.07 -7.07 -5.01
CA ASP A 34 8.26 -5.95 -4.53
C ASP A 34 7.62 -6.26 -3.16
N VAL A 35 7.27 -7.53 -2.92
CA VAL A 35 6.74 -8.00 -1.64
C VAL A 35 7.85 -8.07 -0.58
N GLU A 36 9.02 -8.59 -0.93
CA GLU A 36 10.18 -8.62 -0.01
C GLU A 36 10.61 -7.22 0.41
N ASP A 37 10.64 -6.27 -0.55
CA ASP A 37 10.93 -4.87 -0.29
C ASP A 37 9.88 -4.24 0.63
N ARG A 38 8.59 -4.53 0.40
CA ARG A 38 7.50 -4.06 1.26
C ARG A 38 7.64 -4.58 2.69
N GLU A 39 7.90 -5.88 2.86
CA GLU A 39 8.09 -6.50 4.18
C GLU A 39 9.28 -5.90 4.92
N TYR A 40 10.41 -5.73 4.22
CA TYR A 40 11.61 -5.10 4.77
C TYR A 40 11.35 -3.65 5.19
N ASN A 41 10.69 -2.86 4.34
CA ASN A 41 10.36 -1.46 4.64
C ASN A 41 9.42 -1.35 5.84
N ASN A 42 8.41 -2.23 5.94
CA ASN A 42 7.52 -2.28 7.11
C ASN A 42 8.29 -2.59 8.40
N ARG A 43 9.18 -3.59 8.40
CA ARG A 43 10.04 -3.91 9.56
C ARG A 43 10.93 -2.72 9.94
N LYS A 44 11.52 -2.05 8.95
CA LYS A 44 12.34 -0.85 9.16
C LYS A 44 11.54 0.30 9.74
N HIS A 45 10.31 0.52 9.31
CA HIS A 45 9.47 1.58 9.89
C HIS A 45 9.03 1.24 11.31
N ILE A 46 8.65 -0.01 11.57
CA ILE A 46 8.30 -0.51 12.90
C ILE A 46 9.45 -0.35 13.90
N SER A 47 10.70 -0.60 13.48
CA SER A 47 11.86 -0.44 14.35
C SER A 47 12.14 1.01 14.78
N ASN A 48 11.49 1.99 14.14
CA ASN A 48 11.59 3.41 14.44
C ASN A 48 10.31 3.97 15.07
N LEU A 49 9.42 3.10 15.56
CA LEU A 49 8.24 3.52 16.31
C LEU A 49 8.58 3.70 17.78
N GLU A 50 7.89 4.65 18.40
CA GLU A 50 8.00 4.96 19.82
C GLU A 50 6.60 4.96 20.44
N THR A 51 6.49 4.47 21.68
CA THR A 51 5.22 4.54 22.40
C THR A 51 4.78 5.99 22.60
N GLY A 52 3.47 6.22 22.62
CA GLY A 52 2.89 7.56 22.70
C GLY A 52 2.81 8.31 21.35
N MET A 53 3.39 7.78 20.27
CA MET A 53 3.16 8.34 18.92
C MET A 53 1.66 8.37 18.59
N SER A 54 1.21 9.46 17.98
CA SER A 54 -0.19 9.59 17.55
C SER A 54 -0.49 8.69 16.36
N TYR A 55 -1.76 8.25 16.26
CA TYR A 55 -2.27 7.49 15.11
C TYR A 55 -1.82 8.06 13.77
N GLU A 56 -2.01 9.37 13.57
CA GLU A 56 -1.63 10.08 12.35
C GLU A 56 -0.12 10.04 12.05
N SER A 57 0.72 10.11 13.08
CA SER A 57 2.18 10.07 12.91
C SER A 57 2.65 8.68 12.49
N VAL A 58 2.03 7.64 13.05
CA VAL A 58 2.30 6.26 12.65
C VAL A 58 1.78 6.02 11.23
N LEU A 59 0.58 6.48 10.89
CA LEU A 59 0.01 6.31 9.55
C LEU A 59 0.87 7.02 8.48
N ARG A 60 1.37 8.23 8.74
CA ARG A 60 2.31 8.91 7.83
C ARG A 60 3.62 8.16 7.63
N LYS A 61 4.09 7.44 8.66
CA LYS A 61 5.34 6.67 8.61
C LYS A 61 5.17 5.31 7.94
N MET A 62 4.05 4.64 8.23
CA MET A 62 3.78 3.26 7.83
C MET A 62 3.00 3.14 6.51
N GLY A 63 2.26 4.19 6.12
CA GLY A 63 1.35 4.13 4.99
C GLY A 63 0.03 3.43 5.34
N VAL A 64 -0.64 2.88 4.33
CA VAL A 64 -1.91 2.17 4.49
C VAL A 64 -1.65 0.75 5.00
N ALA A 65 -2.34 0.36 6.08
CA ALA A 65 -2.29 -0.98 6.65
C ALA A 65 -2.98 -2.01 5.76
N ASP A 66 -2.52 -3.27 5.81
CA ASP A 66 -3.18 -4.41 5.15
C ASP A 66 -4.55 -4.68 5.80
N PHE A 67 -4.61 -4.60 7.13
CA PHE A 67 -5.84 -4.71 7.89
C PHE A 67 -5.91 -3.62 8.96
N ASN A 68 -7.12 -3.19 9.28
CA ASN A 68 -7.39 -2.31 10.41
C ASN A 68 -8.58 -2.83 11.20
N GLU A 69 -8.49 -2.72 12.52
CA GLU A 69 -9.54 -3.14 13.44
C GLU A 69 -9.73 -2.11 14.55
N LEU A 70 -10.97 -1.97 15.02
CA LEU A 70 -11.35 -1.08 16.10
C LEU A 70 -12.18 -1.85 17.11
N TYR A 71 -11.79 -1.78 18.37
CA TYR A 71 -12.45 -2.46 19.48
C TYR A 71 -12.72 -1.45 20.59
N GLU A 72 -13.92 -1.47 21.14
CA GLU A 72 -14.24 -0.73 22.36
C GLU A 72 -14.23 -1.69 23.55
N LYS A 73 -13.47 -1.34 24.58
CA LYS A 73 -13.42 -2.04 25.86
C LYS A 73 -13.81 -1.08 26.99
N GLN A 74 -14.10 -1.64 28.17
CA GLN A 74 -14.47 -0.82 29.33
C GLN A 74 -13.37 0.19 29.71
N ASP A 75 -12.12 -0.13 29.39
CA ASP A 75 -10.95 0.65 29.78
C ASP A 75 -10.39 1.53 28.66
N GLY A 76 -11.02 1.57 27.47
CA GLY A 76 -10.65 2.47 26.38
C GLY A 76 -11.00 1.94 24.98
N THR A 77 -10.69 2.77 23.98
CA THR A 77 -10.83 2.39 22.56
C THR A 77 -9.50 1.89 22.02
N TYR A 78 -9.49 0.67 21.51
CA TYR A 78 -8.33 0.04 20.90
C TYR A 78 -8.43 0.09 19.38
N ARG A 79 -7.36 0.51 18.72
CA ARG A 79 -7.22 0.40 17.27
C ARG A 79 -5.99 -0.43 16.95
N VAL A 80 -6.12 -1.34 15.99
CA VAL A 80 -5.04 -2.22 15.58
C VAL A 80 -4.83 -2.07 14.08
N LEU A 81 -3.58 -1.83 13.69
CA LEU A 81 -3.17 -1.81 12.29
C LEU A 81 -2.24 -3.00 12.05
N PHE A 82 -2.47 -3.74 10.97
CA PHE A 82 -1.66 -4.89 10.60
C PHE A 82 -0.88 -4.55 9.34
N TYR A 83 0.45 -4.73 9.41
CA TYR A 83 1.34 -4.53 8.27
C TYR A 83 2.08 -5.82 7.99
N ARG A 84 2.09 -6.27 6.73
CA ARG A 84 2.85 -7.44 6.30
C ARG A 84 4.35 -7.25 6.59
N THR A 85 4.94 -8.16 7.35
CA THR A 85 6.36 -8.07 7.77
C THR A 85 7.13 -9.35 7.51
N GLN A 86 6.46 -10.41 7.07
CA GLN A 86 7.06 -11.69 6.76
C GLN A 86 6.20 -12.44 5.74
N ARG A 87 6.82 -13.40 5.05
CA ARG A 87 6.14 -14.33 4.16
C ARG A 87 6.02 -15.69 4.82
N THR A 88 4.79 -16.14 5.02
CA THR A 88 4.46 -17.49 5.44
C THR A 88 4.08 -18.33 4.22
N MET A 89 3.30 -17.76 3.29
CA MET A 89 2.82 -18.46 2.10
C MET A 89 3.17 -17.75 0.79
N GLY A 90 3.37 -18.57 -0.24
CA GLY A 90 3.78 -18.15 -1.58
C GLY A 90 2.64 -17.75 -2.51
N ASP A 91 1.42 -17.61 -2.01
CA ASP A 91 0.19 -17.52 -2.82
C ASP A 91 -0.18 -16.10 -3.27
N GLY A 92 0.55 -15.09 -2.78
CA GLY A 92 0.32 -13.68 -3.12
C GLY A 92 -0.86 -13.05 -2.38
N ILE A 93 -1.48 -13.77 -1.45
CA ILE A 93 -2.50 -13.24 -0.54
C ILE A 93 -1.79 -12.85 0.75
N THR A 94 -2.20 -11.75 1.36
CA THR A 94 -1.73 -11.38 2.70
C THR A 94 -2.71 -11.91 3.73
N THR A 95 -2.21 -12.62 4.73
CA THR A 95 -2.98 -13.07 5.89
C THR A 95 -2.44 -12.42 7.18
N LYS A 96 -3.22 -12.44 8.27
CA LYS A 96 -2.85 -11.75 9.51
C LYS A 96 -1.62 -12.35 10.20
N ASP A 97 -1.37 -13.63 10.03
CA ASP A 97 -0.19 -14.34 10.55
C ASP A 97 1.11 -13.97 9.83
N GLU A 98 1.00 -13.28 8.68
CA GLU A 98 2.13 -12.68 7.95
C GLU A 98 2.37 -11.21 8.37
N CYS A 99 1.59 -10.68 9.31
CA CYS A 99 1.58 -9.28 9.68
C CYS A 99 2.09 -9.06 11.11
N THR A 100 2.70 -7.90 11.33
CA THR A 100 2.94 -7.38 12.68
C THR A 100 1.85 -6.40 13.06
N PRO A 101 1.09 -6.64 14.15
CA PRO A 101 0.09 -5.70 14.64
C PRO A 101 0.73 -4.50 15.33
N ILE A 102 0.16 -3.32 15.12
CA ILE A 102 0.49 -2.06 15.81
C ILE A 102 -0.75 -1.62 16.57
N VAL A 103 -0.62 -1.47 17.88
CA VAL A 103 -1.74 -1.30 18.81
C VAL A 103 -1.79 0.11 19.36
N PHE A 104 -2.96 0.74 19.23
CA PHE A 104 -3.27 2.04 19.80
C PHE A 104 -4.32 1.90 20.89
N LYS A 105 -4.20 2.72 21.94
CA LYS A 105 -5.25 2.91 22.95
C LYS A 105 -5.59 4.40 23.05
N ASP A 106 -6.87 4.72 22.94
CA ASP A 106 -7.54 6.03 22.98
C ASP A 106 -7.07 7.08 21.95
N SER A 107 -5.78 7.13 21.59
CA SER A 107 -5.17 7.89 20.48
C SER A 107 -3.66 7.64 20.32
N GLY A 108 -3.02 6.96 21.28
CA GLY A 108 -1.57 6.78 21.35
C GLY A 108 -1.13 5.35 21.08
N LEU A 109 0.03 5.20 20.43
CA LEU A 109 0.70 3.92 20.23
C LEU A 109 1.12 3.33 21.57
N VAL A 110 0.57 2.17 21.93
CA VAL A 110 0.90 1.47 23.19
C VAL A 110 1.87 0.30 22.98
N GLY A 111 1.97 -0.23 21.77
CA GLY A 111 2.92 -1.29 21.44
C GLY A 111 2.69 -1.90 20.07
N TRP A 112 3.49 -2.90 19.72
CA TRP A 112 3.41 -3.65 18.48
C TRP A 112 3.85 -5.11 18.67
N GLY A 113 3.51 -5.97 17.71
CA GLY A 113 3.75 -7.41 17.77
C GLY A 113 2.70 -8.19 18.56
N ASP A 114 2.74 -9.51 18.43
CA ASP A 114 1.76 -10.43 19.02
C ASP A 114 1.61 -10.26 20.53
N SER A 115 2.72 -9.97 21.23
CA SER A 115 2.69 -9.68 22.66
C SER A 115 1.79 -8.49 22.99
N ALA A 116 1.90 -7.38 22.25
CA ALA A 116 1.06 -6.21 22.48
C ALA A 116 -0.40 -6.48 22.08
N TYR A 117 -0.61 -7.25 21.00
CA TYR A 117 -1.94 -7.62 20.52
C TYR A 117 -2.68 -8.55 21.49
N HIS A 118 -2.01 -9.56 22.04
CA HIS A 118 -2.62 -10.48 23.01
C HIS A 118 -2.97 -9.82 24.34
N LEU A 119 -2.20 -8.82 24.78
CA LEU A 119 -2.52 -8.05 25.99
C LEU A 119 -3.82 -7.25 25.87
N MET A 120 -4.31 -7.05 24.65
CA MET A 120 -5.60 -6.41 24.46
C MET A 120 -6.74 -7.35 24.75
N ASN A 121 -6.62 -8.67 24.59
CA ASN A 121 -7.75 -9.60 24.59
C ASN A 121 -8.20 -10.00 25.99
#